data_AF-A0A7C6PBF0-F1
#
_entry.id   AF-A0A7C6PBF0-F1
#
_cell.length_a   1.000
_cell.length_b   1.000
_cell.length_c   1.000
_cell.angle_alpha   90.00
_cell.angle_beta   90.00
_cell.angle_gamma   90.00
#
_symmetry.space_group_name_H-M   'P 1'
#
loop_
_entity.id
_entity.type
_entity.pdbx_description
1 polymer ?
#
loop_
_entity_poly.entity_id
_entity_poly.type
_entity_poly.pdbx_seq_one_letter_code
_entity_poly.pdbx_strand_id
1 'polypeptide(L)'
;MKKFEKRWENYNKKWIKILTEGKMEKEEEFKEINNNAITTPLAIMEYRQKLMNEGRGQDFTREEIIALNNLDINVMQKILEEMFLEPIPKSHIEYFYESATKRGYKDVKEALTELYDRHQIDKNNRFLTIALTI
;
A
#
# COMPACT_ATOMS: atom_id res chain seq x y z
N MET A 1 2.64 -26.79 -8.95
CA MET A 1 3.39 -25.66 -9.56
C MET A 1 2.48 -24.60 -10.17
N LYS A 2 1.70 -24.90 -11.22
CA LYS A 2 0.85 -23.92 -11.96
C LYS A 2 -0.08 -23.01 -11.13
N LYS A 3 -0.56 -23.46 -9.97
CA LYS A 3 -1.45 -22.66 -9.09
C LYS A 3 -0.71 -21.53 -8.36
N PHE A 4 0.56 -21.75 -8.01
CA PHE A 4 1.37 -20.76 -7.30
C PHE A 4 1.80 -19.64 -8.26
N GLU A 5 2.30 -20.00 -9.44
CA GLU A 5 2.65 -19.07 -10.52
C GLU A 5 1.47 -18.17 -10.87
N LYS A 6 0.28 -18.75 -11.09
CA LYS A 6 -0.94 -17.97 -11.38
C LYS A 6 -1.33 -17.00 -10.25
N ARG A 7 -1.11 -17.38 -8.98
CA ARG A 7 -1.37 -16.48 -7.84
C ARG A 7 -0.38 -15.33 -7.81
N TRP A 8 0.89 -15.61 -8.07
CA TRP A 8 1.96 -14.62 -8.12
C TRP A 8 1.72 -13.60 -9.22
N GLU A 9 1.45 -14.06 -10.44
CA GLU A 9 1.09 -13.21 -11.58
C GLU A 9 -0.13 -12.33 -11.28
N ASN A 10 -1.17 -12.91 -10.69
CA ASN A 10 -2.38 -12.16 -10.32
C ASN A 10 -2.10 -11.09 -9.28
N TYR A 11 -1.18 -11.34 -8.34
CA TYR A 11 -0.79 -10.34 -7.34
C TYR A 11 0.01 -9.20 -7.96
N ASN A 12 0.99 -9.52 -8.82
CA ASN A 12 1.76 -8.51 -9.56
C ASN A 12 0.87 -7.66 -10.47
N LYS A 13 -0.14 -8.26 -11.11
CA LYS A 13 -1.13 -7.50 -11.92
C LYS A 13 -1.91 -6.49 -11.10
N LYS A 14 -2.26 -6.80 -9.85
CA LYS A 14 -2.94 -5.84 -8.95
C LYS A 14 -2.03 -4.66 -8.63
N TRP A 15 -0.78 -4.95 -8.30
CA TRP A 15 0.25 -3.94 -8.09
C TRP A 15 0.38 -3.01 -9.30
N ILE A 16 0.64 -3.58 -10.48
CA ILE A 16 0.80 -2.81 -11.70
C ILE A 16 -0.42 -1.94 -11.96
N LYS A 17 -1.64 -2.49 -11.82
CA LYS A 17 -2.88 -1.73 -11.98
C LYS A 17 -3.00 -0.55 -11.02
N ILE A 18 -2.58 -0.68 -9.76
CA ILE A 18 -2.56 0.43 -8.80
C ILE A 18 -1.54 1.48 -9.24
N LEU A 19 -0.31 1.06 -9.54
CA LEU A 19 0.79 1.97 -9.89
C LEU A 19 0.54 2.72 -11.21
N THR A 20 -0.07 2.06 -12.19
CA THR A 20 -0.36 2.67 -13.50
C THR A 20 -1.73 3.34 -13.56
N GLU A 21 -2.56 3.17 -12.52
CA GLU A 21 -3.98 3.57 -12.52
C GLU A 21 -4.80 2.96 -13.69
N GLY A 22 -4.26 1.92 -14.34
CA GLY A 22 -4.82 1.37 -15.58
C GLY A 22 -4.71 2.30 -16.79
N LYS A 23 -3.83 3.31 -16.74
CA LYS A 23 -3.56 4.25 -17.84
C LYS A 23 -2.47 3.71 -18.75
N MET A 24 -2.68 3.81 -20.06
CA MET A 24 -1.79 3.21 -21.08
C MET A 24 -0.39 3.79 -21.03
N GLU A 25 -0.27 5.10 -20.89
CA GLU A 25 1.01 5.82 -20.83
C GLU A 25 1.86 5.39 -19.62
N LYS A 26 1.23 5.16 -18.47
CA LYS A 26 1.90 4.68 -17.26
C LYS A 26 2.26 3.19 -17.36
N GLU A 27 1.44 2.40 -18.06
CA GLU A 27 1.77 1.00 -18.35
C GLU A 27 2.97 0.87 -19.29
N GLU A 28 3.13 1.77 -20.26
CA GLU A 28 4.31 1.84 -21.13
C GLU A 28 5.55 2.21 -20.33
N GLU A 29 5.46 3.24 -19.49
CA GLU A 29 6.53 3.64 -18.57
C GLU A 29 6.94 2.48 -17.64
N PHE A 30 5.98 1.77 -17.04
CA PHE A 30 6.29 0.60 -16.22
C PHE A 30 6.99 -0.51 -17.01
N LYS A 31 6.62 -0.74 -18.28
CA LYS A 31 7.28 -1.75 -19.13
C LYS A 31 8.75 -1.42 -19.36
N GLU A 32 9.10 -0.15 -19.53
CA GLU A 32 10.50 0.27 -19.69
C GLU A 32 11.32 -0.08 -18.44
N ILE A 33 10.80 0.23 -17.25
CA ILE A 33 11.43 -0.15 -15.97
C ILE A 33 11.53 -1.67 -15.84
N ASN A 34 10.45 -2.40 -16.13
CA ASN A 34 10.42 -3.86 -16.01
C ASN A 34 11.36 -4.58 -16.99
N ASN A 35 11.63 -4.01 -18.18
CA ASN A 35 12.60 -4.56 -19.12
C ASN A 35 14.05 -4.40 -18.64
N ASN A 36 14.32 -3.38 -17.83
CA ASN A 36 15.64 -3.11 -17.25
C ASN A 36 15.85 -3.80 -15.89
N ALA A 37 14.77 -4.22 -15.23
CA ALA A 37 14.82 -4.89 -13.94
C ALA A 37 15.10 -6.40 -14.06
N ILE A 38 15.79 -6.96 -13.06
CA ILE A 38 16.08 -8.40 -12.99
C ILE A 38 14.79 -9.22 -12.82
N THR A 39 13.81 -8.68 -12.08
CA THR A 39 12.53 -9.34 -11.83
C THR A 39 11.39 -8.32 -11.74
N THR A 40 10.16 -8.74 -12.07
CA THR A 40 8.97 -7.89 -11.96
C THR A 40 8.71 -7.32 -10.56
N PRO A 41 8.90 -8.06 -9.45
CA PRO A 41 8.80 -7.49 -8.11
C PRO A 41 9.76 -6.31 -7.87
N LEU A 42 10.99 -6.38 -8.39
CA LEU A 42 11.93 -5.26 -8.27
C LEU A 42 11.46 -4.06 -9.10
N ALA A 43 10.96 -4.30 -10.32
CA ALA A 43 10.36 -3.25 -11.15
C ALA A 43 9.16 -2.57 -10.45
N ILE A 44 8.32 -3.36 -9.78
CA ILE A 44 7.18 -2.85 -8.99
C ILE A 44 7.69 -1.95 -7.85
N MET A 45 8.71 -2.39 -7.12
CA MET A 45 9.28 -1.60 -6.02
C MET A 45 9.91 -0.30 -6.53
N GLU A 46 10.67 -0.36 -7.62
CA GLU A 46 11.31 0.79 -8.24
C GLU A 46 10.26 1.81 -8.74
N TYR A 47 9.23 1.34 -9.45
CA TYR A 47 8.19 2.22 -9.96
C TYR A 47 7.33 2.83 -8.85
N ARG A 48 7.02 2.05 -7.80
CA ARG A 48 6.38 2.57 -6.59
C ARG A 48 7.19 3.70 -5.98
N GLN A 49 8.50 3.50 -5.78
CA GLN A 49 9.38 4.50 -5.19
C GLN A 49 9.43 5.77 -6.04
N LYS A 50 9.50 5.62 -7.37
CA LYS A 50 9.41 6.74 -8.31
C LYS A 50 8.14 7.57 -8.08
N LEU A 51 6.96 6.93 -8.09
CA LEU A 51 5.68 7.62 -7.91
C LEU A 51 5.56 8.30 -6.53
N MET A 52 6.09 7.68 -5.47
CA MET A 52 6.12 8.30 -4.14
C MET A 52 7.01 9.55 -4.09
N ASN A 53 8.17 9.51 -4.77
CA ASN A 53 9.06 10.67 -4.89
C ASN A 53 8.43 11.80 -5.71
N GLU A 54 7.56 11.48 -6.66
CA GLU A 54 6.74 12.44 -7.42
C GLU A 54 5.54 12.97 -6.61
N GLY A 55 5.31 12.43 -5.40
CA GLY A 55 4.29 12.91 -4.46
C GLY A 55 2.97 12.16 -4.49
N ARG A 56 2.84 11.08 -5.27
CA ARG A 56 1.57 10.33 -5.33
C ARG A 56 1.26 9.62 -4.00
N GLY A 57 0.04 9.77 -3.52
CA GLY A 57 -0.43 9.20 -2.26
C GLY A 57 0.19 9.88 -1.02
N GLN A 58 0.85 11.02 -1.19
CA GLN A 58 1.54 11.75 -0.13
C GLN A 58 0.77 13.00 0.34
N ASP A 59 -0.40 13.25 -0.26
CA ASP A 59 -1.27 14.39 -0.04
C ASP A 59 -2.34 14.15 1.04
N PHE A 60 -2.45 12.93 1.56
CA PHE A 60 -3.34 12.63 2.67
C PHE A 60 -2.91 13.36 3.94
N THR A 61 -3.86 14.04 4.56
CA THR A 61 -3.70 14.66 5.88
C THR A 61 -3.90 13.64 7.00
N ARG A 62 -3.37 13.95 8.18
CA ARG A 62 -3.57 13.14 9.38
C ARG A 62 -5.06 12.98 9.70
N GLU A 63 -5.83 14.05 9.56
CA GLU A 63 -7.26 14.10 9.83
C GLU A 63 -8.05 13.16 8.89
N GLU A 64 -7.70 13.13 7.60
CA GLU A 64 -8.30 12.22 6.63
C GLU A 64 -8.02 10.76 6.96
N ILE A 65 -6.80 10.43 7.42
CA ILE A 65 -6.44 9.06 7.82
C ILE A 65 -7.17 8.63 9.09
N ILE A 66 -7.32 9.51 10.08
CA ILE A 66 -8.09 9.22 11.30
C ILE A 66 -9.58 9.04 10.97
N ALA A 67 -10.12 9.82 10.04
CA ALA A 67 -11.52 9.74 9.62
C ALA A 67 -11.89 8.38 9.00
N LEU A 68 -10.90 7.62 8.50
CA LEU A 68 -11.09 6.26 7.96
C LEU A 68 -11.81 5.34 8.95
N ASN A 69 -11.60 5.50 10.26
CA ASN A 69 -12.24 4.68 11.29
C ASN A 69 -13.78 4.63 11.18
N ASN A 70 -14.40 5.65 10.58
CA ASN A 70 -15.84 5.74 10.44
C ASN A 70 -16.34 5.35 9.03
N LEU A 71 -15.44 4.94 8.13
CA LEU A 71 -15.77 4.59 6.75
C LEU A 71 -15.97 3.09 6.56
N ASP A 72 -16.64 2.74 5.47
CA ASP A 72 -16.72 1.35 5.01
C ASP A 72 -15.32 0.79 4.71
N ILE A 73 -15.10 -0.48 5.05
CA ILE A 73 -13.80 -1.15 4.91
C ILE A 73 -13.28 -1.14 3.46
N ASN A 74 -14.15 -1.14 2.45
CA ASN A 74 -13.71 -1.08 1.06
C ASN A 74 -13.22 0.32 0.68
N VAL A 75 -13.79 1.37 1.28
CA VAL A 75 -13.34 2.75 1.07
C VAL A 75 -11.99 2.95 1.76
N MET A 76 -11.87 2.50 3.00
CA MET A 76 -10.61 2.50 3.73
C MET A 76 -9.52 1.75 2.97
N GLN A 77 -9.83 0.55 2.46
CA GLN A 77 -8.90 -0.24 1.67
C GLN A 77 -8.34 0.58 0.51
N LYS A 78 -9.19 1.23 -0.29
CA LYS A 78 -8.73 2.03 -1.43
C LYS A 78 -7.85 3.20 -1.02
N ILE A 79 -8.18 3.87 0.08
CA ILE A 79 -7.38 5.00 0.58
C ILE A 79 -6.01 4.53 1.05
N LEU A 80 -5.95 3.43 1.81
CA LEU A 80 -4.68 2.84 2.22
C LEU A 80 -3.88 2.32 1.02
N GLU A 81 -4.54 1.70 0.02
CA GLU A 81 -3.89 1.24 -1.22
C GLU A 81 -3.28 2.41 -2.00
N GLU A 82 -3.93 3.57 -2.03
CA GLU A 82 -3.39 4.78 -2.65
C GLU A 82 -2.26 5.41 -1.84
N MET A 83 -2.41 5.53 -0.52
CA MET A 83 -1.38 6.10 0.36
C MET A 83 -0.07 5.29 0.30
N PHE A 84 -0.17 3.96 0.36
CA PHE A 84 0.99 3.08 0.30
C PHE A 84 1.40 2.67 -1.12
N LEU A 85 0.60 3.00 -2.14
CA LEU A 85 0.76 2.54 -3.51
C LEU A 85 0.97 1.03 -3.62
N GLU A 86 0.22 0.25 -2.84
CA GLU A 86 0.31 -1.22 -2.84
C GLU A 86 -1.05 -1.87 -2.64
N PRO A 87 -1.30 -3.10 -3.14
CA PRO A 87 -2.50 -3.86 -2.83
C PRO A 87 -2.54 -4.24 -1.35
N ILE A 88 -3.63 -3.89 -0.67
CA ILE A 88 -3.85 -4.15 0.75
C ILE A 88 -5.12 -5.01 0.88
N PRO A 89 -4.99 -6.35 0.93
CA PRO A 89 -6.11 -7.22 1.23
C PRO A 89 -6.81 -6.84 2.53
N LYS A 90 -8.13 -7.04 2.61
CA LYS A 90 -8.91 -6.82 3.84
C LYS A 90 -8.32 -7.51 5.06
N SER A 91 -7.77 -8.72 4.88
CA SER A 91 -7.10 -9.46 5.95
C SER A 91 -5.88 -8.75 6.53
N HIS A 92 -5.22 -7.86 5.79
CA HIS A 92 -4.13 -7.03 6.32
C HIS A 92 -4.68 -5.88 7.19
N ILE A 93 -5.84 -5.32 6.83
CA ILE A 93 -6.51 -4.28 7.62
C ILE A 93 -7.05 -4.89 8.93
N GLU A 94 -7.68 -6.06 8.85
CA GLU A 94 -8.10 -6.85 10.01
C GLU A 94 -6.90 -7.14 10.93
N TYR A 95 -5.78 -7.60 10.35
CA TYR A 95 -4.55 -7.84 11.09
C TYR A 95 -4.01 -6.58 11.80
N PHE A 96 -4.04 -5.43 11.13
CA PHE A 96 -3.64 -4.16 11.72
C PHE A 96 -4.45 -3.82 12.97
N TYR A 97 -5.78 -3.99 12.93
CA TYR A 97 -6.63 -3.76 14.11
C TYR A 97 -6.37 -4.76 15.23
N GLU A 98 -6.18 -6.03 14.90
CA GLU A 98 -5.81 -7.04 15.89
C GLU A 98 -4.48 -6.73 16.56
N SER A 99 -3.49 -6.28 15.78
CA SER A 99 -2.15 -5.96 16.29
C SER A 99 -2.18 -4.74 17.21
N ALA A 100 -2.88 -3.68 16.79
CA ALA A 100 -3.13 -2.47 17.60
C ALA A 100 -3.78 -2.81 18.95
N THR A 101 -4.83 -3.64 18.92
CA THR A 101 -5.52 -4.07 20.14
C THR A 101 -4.58 -4.84 21.07
N LYS A 102 -3.77 -5.76 20.54
CA LYS A 102 -2.82 -6.58 21.32
C LYS A 102 -1.73 -5.75 21.99
N ARG A 103 -1.29 -4.65 21.36
CA ARG A 103 -0.24 -3.77 21.86
C ARG A 103 -0.75 -2.65 22.76
N GLY A 104 -2.06 -2.61 23.03
CA GLY A 104 -2.65 -1.77 24.05
C GLY A 104 -3.10 -0.39 23.57
N TYR A 105 -3.23 -0.19 22.26
CA TYR A 105 -3.91 0.99 21.72
C TYR A 105 -5.36 0.98 22.21
N LYS A 106 -5.80 2.10 22.80
CA LYS A 106 -7.11 2.19 23.44
C LYS A 106 -8.21 2.55 22.44
N ASP A 107 -7.81 3.18 21.34
CA ASP A 107 -8.66 3.56 20.21
C ASP A 107 -7.94 3.25 18.89
N VAL A 108 -8.69 2.77 17.91
CA VAL A 108 -8.24 2.58 16.52
C VAL A 108 -7.70 3.88 15.92
N LYS A 109 -8.21 5.04 16.35
CA LYS A 109 -7.67 6.34 15.93
C LYS A 109 -6.21 6.55 16.32
N GLU A 110 -5.79 6.08 17.49
CA GLU A 110 -4.39 6.16 17.93
C GLU A 110 -3.50 5.30 17.02
N ALA A 111 -3.97 4.10 16.68
CA ALA A 111 -3.25 3.21 15.77
C ALA A 111 -3.15 3.77 14.34
N LEU A 112 -4.22 4.38 13.83
CA LEU A 112 -4.23 5.06 12.53
C LEU A 112 -3.30 6.28 12.51
N THR A 113 -3.23 7.02 13.62
CA THR A 113 -2.30 8.15 13.79
C THR A 113 -0.86 7.66 13.71
N GLU A 114 -0.52 6.59 14.43
CA GLU A 114 0.81 5.99 14.40
C GLU A 114 1.16 5.44 13.01
N LEU A 115 0.20 4.80 12.33
CA LEU A 115 0.38 4.31 10.96
C LEU A 115 0.77 5.45 10.01
N TYR A 116 0.05 6.57 10.09
CA TYR A 116 0.32 7.76 9.29
C TYR A 116 1.70 8.36 9.62
N ASP A 117 1.99 8.59 10.90
CA ASP A 117 3.22 9.24 11.33
C ASP A 117 4.46 8.43 10.91
N ARG A 118 4.40 7.10 11.04
CA ARG A 118 5.49 6.22 10.61
C ARG A 118 5.63 6.13 9.09
N HIS A 119 4.53 6.24 8.35
CA HIS A 119 4.59 6.35 6.90
C HIS A 119 5.24 7.67 6.45
N GLN A 120 4.95 8.79 7.14
CA GLN A 120 5.57 10.08 6.81
C GLN A 120 7.08 10.12 7.12
N ILE A 121 7.53 9.39 8.15
CA ILE A 121 8.96 9.27 8.47
C ILE A 121 9.72 8.52 7.36
N ASP A 122 9.15 7.43 6.86
CA ASP A 122 9.71 6.66 5.75
C ASP A 122 8.60 6.19 4.82
N LYS A 123 8.43 6.94 3.74
CA LYS A 123 7.40 6.74 2.71
C LYS A 123 7.56 5.39 2.00
N ASN A 124 8.78 4.86 1.96
CA ASN A 124 9.04 3.58 1.31
C ASN A 124 8.61 2.39 2.17
N ASN A 125 8.31 2.57 3.45
CA ASN A 125 7.77 1.49 4.27
C ASN A 125 6.47 0.95 3.70
N ARG A 126 6.33 -0.37 3.80
CA ARG A 126 5.13 -1.09 3.42
C ARG A 126 4.13 -1.08 4.57
N PHE A 127 2.84 -1.12 4.25
CA PHE A 127 1.75 -1.12 5.21
C PHE A 127 1.96 -2.20 6.28
N LEU A 128 2.21 -3.44 5.86
CA LEU A 128 2.40 -4.55 6.80
C LEU A 128 3.64 -4.39 7.68
N THR A 129 4.71 -3.76 7.19
CA THR A 129 5.90 -3.50 8.01
C THR A 129 5.56 -2.61 9.20
N ILE A 130 4.74 -1.58 8.98
CA ILE A 130 4.26 -0.69 10.04
C ILE A 130 3.25 -1.42 10.92
N ALA A 131 2.26 -2.11 10.32
CA ALA A 131 1.22 -2.85 11.06
C ALA A 131 1.79 -3.96 11.97
N LEU A 132 2.89 -4.61 11.59
CA LEU A 132 3.59 -5.59 12.45
C LEU A 132 4.16 -4.98 13.73
N THR A 133 4.35 -3.66 13.73
CA THR A 133 5.02 -2.89 14.78
C THR A 133 4.09 -1.91 15.48
N ILE A 134 2.79 -1.93 15.15
CA ILE A 134 1.66 -1.30 15.85
C ILE A 134 0.81 -2.40 16.47
#